data_AF-A0A061G2G1-F1
#
_entry.id   AF-A0A061G2G1-F1
#
_cell.length_a   1.000
_cell.length_b   1.000
_cell.length_c   1.000
_cell.angle_alpha   90.00
_cell.angle_beta   90.00
_cell.angle_gamma   90.00
#
_symmetry.space_group_name_H-M   'P 1'
#
loop_
_entity.id
_entity.type
_entity.pdbx_description
1 polymer ?
#
loop_
_entity_poly.entity_id
_entity_poly.type
_entity_poly.pdbx_seq_one_letter_code
_entity_poly.pdbx_strand_id
1 'polypeptide(L)'
;MGLDFRPVNIAVVVGLGTYVFLLVFLGKLMSGTMSAGWERGTFSSSSPSIIVCIPETCKKILTDERFAPGYPISVRKLTGSKSFHSVSNSEHRRLRKLTTAPINGHEALAMYIGYIENIVITDLEEWTSMNRPIEFLKEMERVTFKVLTHIFMGSGAESIRESTEKYHNDFHHGLLSAAYNIPAFPFHKALKARNMFVKIFHDVLDERRSKSDHPYETRGMIDLLMKIEDENGEKVQ
;
A
#
# COMPACT_ATOMS: atom_id res chain seq x y z
N MET A 1 -34.46 15.84 24.86
CA MET A 1 -34.14 16.40 23.53
C MET A 1 -33.12 15.49 22.88
N GLY A 2 -33.56 14.63 21.97
CA GLY A 2 -32.68 13.65 21.31
C GLY A 2 -31.80 14.35 20.28
N LEU A 3 -30.48 14.25 20.45
CA LEU A 3 -29.54 14.66 19.42
C LEU A 3 -29.49 13.54 18.38
N ASP A 4 -30.15 13.79 17.25
CA ASP A 4 -30.10 12.99 16.04
C ASP A 4 -28.68 13.06 15.45
N PHE A 5 -27.82 12.11 15.85
CA PHE A 5 -26.50 11.94 15.26
C PHE A 5 -26.67 11.30 13.88
N ARG A 6 -26.83 12.14 12.86
CA ARG A 6 -26.55 11.74 11.47
C ARG A 6 -25.13 11.14 11.41
N PRO A 7 -24.87 10.13 10.57
CA PRO A 7 -23.55 9.53 10.47
C PRO A 7 -22.54 10.58 10.00
N VAL A 8 -21.80 11.14 10.96
CA VAL A 8 -20.65 11.98 10.66
C VAL A 8 -19.56 11.03 10.21
N ASN A 9 -19.13 11.15 8.95
CA ASN A 9 -17.92 10.52 8.47
C ASN A 9 -16.75 11.13 9.24
N ILE A 10 -16.39 10.53 10.38
CA ILE A 10 -15.17 10.91 11.06
C ILE A 10 -14.04 10.34 10.21
N ALA A 11 -13.47 11.19 9.36
CA ALA A 11 -12.17 10.96 8.73
C ALA A 11 -11.12 11.01 9.84
N VAL A 12 -11.06 9.94 10.63
CA VAL A 12 -9.92 9.75 11.50
C VAL A 12 -8.79 9.46 10.55
N VAL A 13 -7.75 10.28 10.65
CA VAL A 13 -6.42 9.94 10.15
C VAL A 13 -5.94 8.79 11.03
N VAL A 14 -6.63 7.66 10.89
CA VAL A 14 -6.20 6.36 11.37
C VAL A 14 -4.97 6.11 10.55
N GLY A 15 -3.82 6.04 11.21
CA GLY A 15 -2.57 5.66 10.58
C GLY A 15 -2.78 4.38 9.80
N LEU A 16 -2.88 4.51 8.48
CA LEU A 16 -3.00 3.41 7.55
C LEU A 16 -1.62 3.24 6.93
N GLY A 17 -1.01 2.08 7.19
CA GLY A 17 0.19 1.63 6.51
C GLY A 17 1.31 2.67 6.51
N THR A 18 2.05 2.70 7.61
CA THR A 18 3.15 3.59 8.01
C THR A 18 4.27 3.92 7.00
N TYR A 19 4.19 3.54 5.73
CA TYR A 19 5.26 3.86 4.79
C TYR A 19 4.90 5.02 3.85
N VAL A 20 3.71 5.01 3.24
CA VAL A 20 3.39 5.99 2.18
C VAL A 20 3.04 7.38 2.75
N PHE A 21 2.25 7.46 3.82
CA PHE A 21 1.89 8.75 4.41
C PHE A 21 2.95 9.28 5.40
N LEU A 22 3.72 8.41 6.06
CA LEU A 22 4.74 8.81 7.02
C LEU A 22 5.98 9.41 6.32
N LEU A 23 6.37 8.89 5.16
CA LEU A 23 7.48 9.45 4.36
C LEU A 23 7.15 10.85 3.81
N VAL A 24 5.92 11.05 3.34
CA VAL A 24 5.44 12.37 2.88
C VAL A 24 5.28 13.35 4.05
N PHE A 25 4.84 12.87 5.22
CA PHE A 25 4.71 13.68 6.43
C PHE A 25 6.08 14.08 7.02
N LEU A 26 7.03 13.13 7.13
CA LEU A 26 8.39 13.39 7.62
C LEU A 26 9.20 14.27 6.66
N GLY A 27 9.07 14.07 5.34
CA GLY A 27 9.74 14.92 4.35
C GLY A 27 9.33 16.40 4.44
N LYS A 28 8.05 16.68 4.76
CA LYS A 28 7.53 18.04 4.94
C LYS A 28 7.79 18.63 6.34
N LEU A 29 7.91 17.78 7.35
CA LEU A 29 8.30 18.20 8.71
C LEU A 29 9.78 18.62 8.75
N MET A 30 10.65 17.90 8.03
CA MET A 30 12.09 18.18 7.97
C MET A 30 12.46 19.36 7.05
N SER A 31 11.59 19.74 6.10
CA SER A 31 11.84 20.86 5.18
C SER A 31 11.50 22.24 5.75
N GLY A 32 11.05 22.34 7.01
CA GLY A 32 10.78 23.62 7.70
C GLY A 32 9.65 24.46 7.10
N THR A 33 8.98 23.97 6.05
CA THR A 33 7.92 24.66 5.33
C THR A 33 6.54 24.25 5.83
N MET A 34 6.30 24.43 7.13
CA MET A 34 4.94 24.54 7.65
C MET A 34 4.40 25.95 7.42
N SER A 35 4.33 26.40 6.16
CA SER A 35 3.64 27.63 5.81
C SER A 35 2.18 27.31 5.45
N ALA A 36 1.29 27.53 6.42
CA ALA A 36 -0.08 28.06 6.28
C ALA A 36 -1.05 27.48 5.22
N GLY A 37 -0.74 26.37 4.55
CA GLY A 37 -1.52 25.81 3.44
C GLY A 37 -2.53 24.72 3.82
N TRP A 38 -2.48 24.20 5.06
CA TRP A 38 -3.39 23.13 5.52
C TRP A 38 -4.58 23.65 6.35
N GLU A 39 -4.54 24.89 6.82
CA GLU A 39 -5.66 25.49 7.58
C GLU A 39 -6.83 25.92 6.69
N ARG A 40 -6.66 25.93 5.36
CA ARG A 40 -7.75 26.22 4.39
C ARG A 40 -7.63 25.37 3.12
N GLY A 41 -8.30 24.21 3.11
CA GLY A 41 -8.65 23.41 1.92
C GLY A 41 -7.49 22.64 1.30
N THR A 42 -7.51 21.32 1.20
CA THR A 42 -8.45 20.60 0.33
C THR A 42 -8.39 19.09 0.62
N PHE A 43 -9.20 18.62 1.57
CA PHE A 43 -9.69 17.25 1.52
C PHE A 43 -10.72 17.20 0.39
N SER A 44 -10.39 16.58 -0.74
CA SER A 44 -11.37 16.30 -1.78
C SER A 44 -12.30 15.20 -1.28
N SER A 45 -13.30 15.58 -0.50
CA SER A 45 -14.54 14.83 -0.35
C SER A 45 -15.60 15.78 0.18
N SER A 46 -16.76 15.77 -0.45
CA SER A 46 -17.97 16.52 -0.10
C SER A 46 -18.56 16.15 1.28
N SER A 47 -17.75 15.66 2.22
CA SER A 47 -18.14 15.20 3.54
C SER A 47 -17.51 16.07 4.62
N PRO A 48 -18.29 16.57 5.59
CA PRO A 48 -17.74 17.24 6.75
C PRO A 48 -16.77 16.29 7.48
N SER A 49 -15.59 16.79 7.82
CA SER A 49 -14.48 15.99 8.38
C SER A 49 -14.01 16.61 9.69
N ILE A 50 -13.58 15.76 10.63
CA ILE A 50 -13.05 16.17 11.94
C ILE A 50 -11.64 15.61 12.07
N ILE A 51 -10.67 16.48 12.36
CA ILE A 51 -9.28 16.09 12.60
C ILE A 51 -9.10 15.88 14.10
N VAL A 52 -8.55 14.72 14.47
CA VAL A 52 -8.30 14.35 15.87
C VAL A 52 -6.83 14.01 16.02
N CYS A 53 -6.15 14.69 16.95
CA CYS A 53 -4.74 14.43 17.29
C CYS A 53 -4.54 14.06 18.77
N ILE A 54 -5.64 13.92 19.53
CA ILE A 54 -5.61 13.61 20.96
C ILE A 54 -5.48 12.08 21.13
N PRO A 55 -4.44 11.57 21.81
CA PRO A 55 -4.17 10.13 21.91
C PRO A 55 -5.35 9.30 22.41
N GLU A 56 -6.06 9.75 23.44
CA GLU A 56 -7.21 9.05 24.03
C GLU A 56 -8.35 8.92 23.03
N THR A 57 -8.62 10.00 22.28
CA THR A 57 -9.64 10.02 21.25
C THR A 57 -9.23 9.16 20.06
N CYS A 58 -7.98 9.26 19.60
CA CYS A 58 -7.43 8.39 18.56
C CYS A 58 -7.56 6.92 18.93
N LYS A 59 -7.16 6.52 20.15
CA LYS A 59 -7.30 5.17 20.66
C LYS A 59 -8.76 4.72 20.60
N LYS A 60 -9.69 5.53 21.11
CA LYS A 60 -11.12 5.22 21.10
C LYS A 60 -11.60 4.93 19.68
N ILE A 61 -11.29 5.79 18.70
CA ILE A 61 -11.70 5.57 17.32
C ILE A 61 -11.07 4.28 16.77
N LEU A 62 -9.76 4.08 16.95
CA LEU A 62 -9.03 2.94 16.39
C LEU A 62 -9.51 1.58 16.92
N THR A 63 -10.14 1.55 18.10
CA THR A 63 -10.64 0.33 18.74
C THR A 63 -12.14 0.10 18.60
N ASP A 64 -12.91 1.14 18.25
CA ASP A 64 -14.37 1.10 18.25
C ASP A 64 -14.89 0.73 16.87
N GLU A 65 -15.55 -0.43 16.76
CA GLU A 65 -16.06 -1.00 15.50
C GLU A 65 -17.16 -0.15 14.84
N ARG A 66 -17.69 0.88 15.52
CA ARG A 66 -18.62 1.85 14.93
C ARG A 66 -17.94 2.77 13.91
N PHE A 67 -16.62 2.89 13.95
CA PHE A 67 -15.86 3.65 12.96
C PHE A 67 -15.36 2.74 11.85
N ALA A 68 -15.52 3.18 10.60
CA ALA A 68 -15.01 2.50 9.43
C ALA A 68 -13.86 3.31 8.79
N PRO A 69 -12.93 2.66 8.07
CA PRO A 69 -11.86 3.35 7.35
C PRO A 69 -12.41 4.34 6.30
N GLY A 70 -12.07 5.62 6.44
CA GLY A 70 -12.52 6.71 5.56
C GLY A 70 -11.53 7.07 4.45
N TYR A 71 -11.12 6.11 3.62
CA TYR A 71 -10.11 6.36 2.57
C TYR A 71 -10.58 7.30 1.46
N PRO A 72 -9.70 8.13 0.85
CA PRO A 72 -10.03 8.95 -0.31
C PRO A 72 -10.57 8.15 -1.50
N ILE A 73 -11.39 8.80 -2.35
CA ILE A 73 -11.98 8.18 -3.56
C ILE A 73 -10.89 7.64 -4.49
N SER A 74 -9.77 8.35 -4.62
CA SER A 74 -8.62 7.94 -5.44
C SER A 74 -8.09 6.58 -5.00
N VAL A 75 -7.83 6.42 -3.70
CA VAL A 75 -7.35 5.17 -3.10
C VAL A 75 -8.34 4.05 -3.37
N ARG A 76 -9.62 4.22 -3.00
CA ARG A 76 -10.64 3.18 -3.18
C ARG A 76 -10.78 2.72 -4.64
N LYS A 77 -10.70 3.66 -5.60
CA LYS A 77 -10.78 3.33 -7.04
C LYS A 77 -9.53 2.61 -7.55
N LEU A 78 -8.35 2.98 -7.08
CA LEU A 78 -7.09 2.38 -7.52
C LEU A 78 -6.88 0.99 -6.91
N THR A 79 -7.18 0.80 -5.63
CA THR A 79 -7.01 -0.48 -4.93
C THR A 79 -8.17 -1.45 -5.18
N GLY A 80 -9.35 -0.95 -5.52
CA GLY A 80 -10.54 -1.75 -5.83
C GLY A 80 -11.33 -2.20 -4.60
N SER A 81 -12.53 -2.73 -4.85
CA SER A 81 -13.51 -3.12 -3.83
C SER A 81 -13.08 -4.31 -2.97
N LYS A 82 -12.23 -5.20 -3.49
CA LYS A 82 -11.69 -6.36 -2.76
C LYS A 82 -10.43 -6.03 -1.92
N SER A 83 -10.11 -4.75 -1.74
CA SER A 83 -8.94 -4.34 -0.96
C SER A 83 -9.20 -4.43 0.54
N PHE A 84 -8.14 -4.60 1.35
CA PHE A 84 -8.22 -4.74 2.82
C PHE A 84 -9.08 -3.67 3.52
N HIS A 85 -9.10 -2.44 3.00
CA HIS A 85 -9.85 -1.35 3.59
C HIS A 85 -11.26 -1.14 3.01
N SER A 86 -11.62 -1.92 1.99
CA SER A 86 -12.92 -1.83 1.30
C SER A 86 -13.82 -3.05 1.55
N VAL A 87 -13.29 -4.09 2.21
CA VAL A 87 -14.03 -5.32 2.57
C VAL A 87 -14.75 -5.21 3.91
N SER A 88 -15.66 -6.14 4.17
CA SER A 88 -16.39 -6.22 5.45
C SER A 88 -15.44 -6.48 6.64
N ASN A 89 -15.88 -6.17 7.87
CA ASN A 89 -15.07 -6.41 9.08
C ASN A 89 -14.70 -7.89 9.27
N SER A 90 -15.61 -8.81 8.93
CA SER A 90 -15.36 -10.27 8.97
C SER A 90 -14.30 -10.68 7.96
N GLU A 91 -14.41 -10.24 6.71
CA GLU A 91 -13.42 -10.49 5.67
C GLU A 91 -12.07 -9.85 5.98
N HIS A 92 -12.04 -8.61 6.47
CA HIS A 92 -10.82 -7.95 6.92
C HIS A 92 -10.13 -8.75 8.03
N ARG A 93 -10.88 -9.25 9.02
CA ARG A 93 -10.35 -10.11 10.10
C ARG A 93 -9.78 -11.41 9.53
N ARG A 94 -10.46 -12.04 8.57
CA ARG A 94 -10.00 -13.26 7.88
C ARG A 94 -8.71 -13.01 7.12
N LEU A 95 -8.69 -12.00 6.23
CA LEU A 95 -7.52 -11.63 5.44
C LEU A 95 -6.33 -11.28 6.33
N ARG A 96 -6.56 -10.50 7.40
CA ARG A 96 -5.49 -10.13 8.35
C ARG A 96 -4.88 -11.35 9.03
N LYS A 97 -5.68 -12.33 9.46
CA LYS A 97 -5.15 -13.57 10.04
C LYS A 97 -4.23 -14.30 9.07
N LEU A 98 -4.61 -14.33 7.79
CA LEU A 98 -3.86 -15.03 6.74
C LEU A 98 -2.57 -14.30 6.35
N THR A 99 -2.57 -12.97 6.36
CA THR A 99 -1.39 -12.17 5.97
C THR A 99 -0.48 -11.77 7.12
N THR A 100 -0.89 -11.96 8.39
CA THR A 100 -0.05 -11.57 9.54
C THR A 100 1.22 -12.40 9.66
N ALA A 101 1.12 -13.74 9.66
CA ALA A 101 2.29 -14.60 9.82
C ALA A 101 3.32 -14.46 8.67
N PRO A 102 2.90 -14.33 7.40
CA PRO A 102 3.83 -14.15 6.28
C PRO A 102 4.52 -12.80 6.26
N ILE A 103 3.91 -11.74 6.83
CA ILE A 103 4.52 -10.40 6.83
C ILE A 103 5.32 -10.16 8.12
N ASN A 104 4.74 -10.51 9.27
CA ASN A 104 5.25 -10.14 10.60
C ASN A 104 5.61 -11.35 11.46
N GLY A 105 5.54 -12.57 10.92
CA GLY A 105 5.99 -13.76 11.62
C GLY A 105 7.52 -13.77 11.76
N HIS A 106 8.01 -14.33 12.87
CA HIS A 106 9.43 -14.34 13.18
C HIS A 106 10.29 -14.96 12.06
N GLU A 107 9.86 -16.10 11.51
CA GLU A 107 10.55 -16.78 10.40
C GLU A 107 10.57 -15.92 9.13
N ALA A 108 9.44 -15.27 8.80
CA ALA A 108 9.36 -14.40 7.63
C ALA A 108 10.27 -13.19 7.77
N LEU A 109 10.25 -12.51 8.92
CA LEU A 109 11.12 -11.38 9.20
C LEU A 109 12.61 -11.77 9.17
N ALA A 110 12.96 -12.96 9.70
CA ALA A 110 14.32 -13.48 9.66
C ALA A 110 14.81 -13.76 8.22
N MET A 111 13.91 -14.15 7.30
CA MET A 111 14.26 -14.25 5.88
C MET A 111 14.36 -12.87 5.22
N TYR A 112 13.42 -11.97 5.50
CA TYR A 112 13.37 -10.66 4.87
C TYR A 112 14.56 -9.79 5.25
N ILE A 113 15.09 -9.89 6.48
CA ILE A 113 16.18 -9.02 6.92
C ILE A 113 17.44 -9.20 6.06
N GLY A 114 17.82 -10.44 5.71
CA GLY A 114 18.97 -10.69 4.85
C GLY A 114 18.76 -10.17 3.42
N TYR A 115 17.53 -10.25 2.92
CA TYR A 115 17.20 -9.72 1.60
C TYR A 115 17.17 -8.17 1.58
N ILE A 116 16.58 -7.56 2.61
CA ILE A 116 16.58 -6.10 2.80
C ILE A 116 18.00 -5.58 2.90
N GLU A 117 18.85 -6.24 3.70
CA GLU A 117 20.26 -5.90 3.83
C GLU A 117 20.98 -5.94 2.48
N ASN A 118 20.78 -7.00 1.70
CA ASN A 118 21.37 -7.12 0.37
C ASN A 118 20.93 -6.00 -0.59
N ILE A 119 19.63 -5.67 -0.64
CA ILE A 119 19.15 -4.55 -1.46
C ILE A 119 19.80 -3.25 -1.01
N VAL A 120 19.79 -2.97 0.29
CA VAL A 120 20.27 -1.70 0.83
C VAL A 120 21.77 -1.53 0.56
N ILE A 121 22.58 -2.58 0.79
CA ILE A 121 24.02 -2.55 0.51
C ILE A 121 24.27 -2.32 -0.98
N THR A 122 23.61 -3.10 -1.85
CA THR A 122 23.78 -2.99 -3.31
C THR A 122 23.43 -1.59 -3.80
N ASP A 123 22.30 -1.04 -3.36
CA ASP A 123 21.84 0.29 -3.78
C ASP A 123 22.77 1.40 -3.25
N LEU A 124 23.27 1.27 -2.02
CA LEU A 124 24.25 2.22 -1.46
C LEU A 124 25.59 2.19 -2.24
N GLU A 125 26.09 1.00 -2.57
CA GLU A 125 27.28 0.83 -3.41
C GLU A 125 27.07 1.46 -4.79
N GLU A 126 25.92 1.23 -5.42
CA GLU A 126 25.55 1.86 -6.68
C GLU A 126 25.56 3.39 -6.56
N TRP A 127 24.87 3.96 -5.57
CA TRP A 127 24.77 5.40 -5.37
C TRP A 127 26.12 6.06 -5.13
N THR A 128 26.99 5.44 -4.33
CA THR A 128 28.35 5.97 -4.08
C THR A 128 29.23 5.94 -5.33
N SER A 129 28.97 5.01 -6.26
CA SER A 129 29.70 4.92 -7.53
C SER A 129 29.26 5.95 -8.60
N MET A 130 28.06 6.54 -8.49
CA MET A 130 27.49 7.37 -9.56
C MET A 130 28.18 8.73 -9.77
N ASN A 131 29.11 9.13 -8.87
CA ASN A 131 29.85 10.40 -8.88
C ASN A 131 28.99 11.64 -9.24
N ARG A 132 27.75 11.67 -8.75
CA ARG A 132 26.78 12.75 -8.96
C ARG A 132 25.81 12.83 -7.77
N PRO A 133 25.17 14.00 -7.53
CA PRO A 133 24.10 14.09 -6.54
C PRO A 133 22.94 13.14 -6.86
N ILE A 134 22.38 12.52 -5.82
CA ILE A 134 21.18 11.69 -5.91
C ILE A 134 19.99 12.38 -5.24
N GLU A 135 18.79 12.11 -5.73
CA GLU A 135 17.55 12.50 -5.06
C GLU A 135 17.20 11.43 -4.01
N PHE A 136 17.71 11.60 -2.79
CA PHE A 136 17.67 10.55 -1.76
C PHE A 136 16.27 9.98 -1.49
N LEU A 137 15.23 10.83 -1.43
CA LEU A 137 13.85 10.36 -1.20
C LEU A 137 13.41 9.39 -2.31
N LYS A 138 13.67 9.74 -3.57
CA LYS A 138 13.31 8.94 -4.73
C LYS A 138 14.04 7.60 -4.74
N GLU A 139 15.32 7.60 -4.41
CA GLU A 139 16.11 6.37 -4.37
C GLU A 139 15.66 5.46 -3.20
N MET A 140 15.31 6.04 -2.04
CA MET A 140 14.70 5.29 -0.93
C MET A 140 13.31 4.73 -1.25
N GLU A 141 12.51 5.43 -2.06
CA GLU A 141 11.24 4.89 -2.57
C GLU A 141 11.47 3.67 -3.47
N ARG A 142 12.52 3.67 -4.31
CA ARG A 142 12.90 2.49 -5.11
C ARG A 142 13.33 1.32 -4.23
N VAL A 143 14.19 1.56 -3.22
CA VAL A 143 14.59 0.54 -2.24
C VAL A 143 13.34 -0.08 -1.59
N THR A 144 12.43 0.77 -1.10
CA THR A 144 11.18 0.32 -0.47
C THR A 144 10.34 -0.51 -1.43
N PHE A 145 10.25 -0.10 -2.69
CA PHE A 145 9.54 -0.81 -3.73
C PHE A 145 10.16 -2.18 -4.06
N LYS A 146 11.49 -2.29 -4.12
CA LYS A 146 12.22 -3.57 -4.28
C LYS A 146 11.90 -4.53 -3.14
N VAL A 147 11.97 -4.05 -1.90
CA VAL A 147 11.64 -4.83 -0.70
C VAL A 147 10.18 -5.32 -0.72
N LEU A 148 9.23 -4.41 -1.00
CA LEU A 148 7.81 -4.78 -1.05
C LEU A 148 7.51 -5.79 -2.16
N THR A 149 8.08 -5.59 -3.35
CA THR A 149 7.93 -6.53 -4.46
C THR A 149 8.43 -7.91 -4.08
N HIS A 150 9.54 -8.01 -3.35
CA HIS A 150 10.05 -9.28 -2.85
C HIS A 150 9.19 -9.93 -1.77
N ILE A 151 8.71 -9.18 -0.78
CA ILE A 151 7.81 -9.74 0.25
C ILE A 151 6.54 -10.31 -0.41
N PHE A 152 6.00 -9.61 -1.41
CA PHE A 152 4.79 -10.04 -2.12
C PHE A 152 5.06 -11.22 -3.06
N MET A 153 6.12 -11.16 -3.87
CA MET A 153 6.36 -12.10 -4.97
C MET A 153 7.37 -13.19 -4.67
N GLY A 154 8.16 -13.09 -3.61
CA GLY A 154 9.27 -14.00 -3.32
C GLY A 154 10.26 -14.06 -4.49
N SER A 155 10.59 -15.27 -4.94
CA SER A 155 11.55 -15.53 -6.03
C SER A 155 11.14 -14.94 -7.39
N GLY A 156 9.84 -14.66 -7.61
CA GLY A 156 9.36 -13.98 -8.82
C GLY A 156 9.56 -12.46 -8.82
N ALA A 157 10.16 -11.89 -7.78
CA ALA A 157 10.33 -10.44 -7.68
C ALA A 157 11.31 -9.88 -8.72
N GLU A 158 12.43 -10.57 -8.98
CA GLU A 158 13.45 -10.05 -9.89
C GLU A 158 12.95 -10.00 -11.34
N SER A 159 12.18 -11.01 -11.77
CA SER A 159 11.67 -11.08 -13.15
C SER A 159 10.68 -9.96 -13.48
N ILE A 160 9.97 -9.41 -12.49
CA ILE A 160 9.00 -8.34 -12.70
C ILE A 160 9.50 -6.96 -12.23
N ARG A 161 10.69 -6.88 -11.62
CA ARG A 161 11.18 -5.67 -10.94
C ARG A 161 11.14 -4.45 -11.86
N GLU A 162 11.83 -4.50 -12.98
CA GLU A 162 11.92 -3.36 -13.92
C GLU A 162 10.57 -2.98 -14.51
N SER A 163 9.78 -3.99 -14.89
CA SER A 163 8.44 -3.80 -15.46
C SER A 163 7.50 -3.13 -14.47
N THR A 164 7.64 -3.40 -13.17
CA THR A 164 6.75 -2.87 -12.12
C THR A 164 7.26 -1.52 -11.61
N GLU A 165 8.58 -1.31 -11.52
CA GLU A 165 9.20 -0.06 -11.08
C GLU A 165 8.82 1.13 -11.97
N LYS A 166 8.76 0.92 -13.30
CA LYS A 166 8.37 1.97 -14.27
C LYS A 166 7.00 2.59 -13.97
N TYR A 167 6.08 1.82 -13.40
CA TYR A 167 4.70 2.27 -13.15
C TYR A 167 4.47 2.71 -11.70
N HIS A 168 5.43 2.46 -10.80
CA HIS A 168 5.31 2.77 -9.37
C HIS A 168 4.97 4.23 -9.11
N ASN A 169 5.72 5.17 -9.70
CA ASN A 169 5.54 6.60 -9.43
C ASN A 169 4.18 7.11 -9.92
N ASP A 170 3.73 6.67 -11.10
CA ASP A 170 2.41 7.06 -11.61
C ASP A 170 1.29 6.53 -10.71
N PHE A 171 1.42 5.28 -10.23
CA PHE A 171 0.46 4.69 -9.30
C PHE A 171 0.44 5.43 -7.95
N HIS A 172 1.62 5.67 -7.37
CA HIS A 172 1.77 6.34 -6.07
C HIS A 172 1.21 7.76 -6.09
N HIS A 173 1.58 8.57 -7.09
CA HIS A 173 1.03 9.91 -7.26
C HIS A 173 -0.50 9.90 -7.45
N GLY A 174 -1.03 8.87 -8.11
CA GLY A 174 -2.46 8.66 -8.26
C GLY A 174 -3.21 8.55 -6.93
N LEU A 175 -2.66 7.78 -5.99
CA LEU A 175 -3.25 7.57 -4.66
C LEU A 175 -3.43 8.90 -3.90
N LEU A 176 -2.44 9.78 -4.03
CA LEU A 176 -2.39 11.09 -3.36
C LEU A 176 -3.13 12.20 -4.13
N SER A 177 -3.57 11.93 -5.37
CA SER A 177 -4.22 12.92 -6.22
C SER A 177 -5.74 12.95 -6.06
N ALA A 178 -6.36 14.05 -6.50
CA ALA A 178 -7.80 14.09 -6.71
C ALA A 178 -8.21 13.10 -7.82
N ALA A 179 -9.35 12.44 -7.66
CA ALA A 179 -9.80 11.34 -8.53
C ALA A 179 -10.39 11.80 -9.88
N TYR A 180 -9.73 12.75 -10.56
CA TYR A 180 -10.12 13.25 -11.87
C TYR A 180 -9.54 12.36 -12.97
N ASN A 181 -10.40 11.62 -13.68
CA ASN A 181 -10.00 10.77 -14.79
C ASN A 181 -9.93 11.55 -16.11
N ILE A 182 -8.99 12.48 -16.19
CA ILE A 182 -8.75 13.33 -17.37
C ILE A 182 -7.34 13.01 -17.91
N PRO A 183 -7.15 12.88 -19.24
CA PRO A 183 -5.82 12.71 -19.81
C PRO A 183 -4.82 13.73 -19.26
N ALA A 184 -3.58 13.29 -19.06
CA ALA A 184 -2.48 14.02 -18.40
C ALA A 184 -2.59 14.22 -16.87
N PHE A 185 -3.75 14.01 -16.24
CA PHE A 185 -3.87 14.09 -14.77
C PHE A 185 -3.23 12.88 -14.07
N PRO A 186 -2.68 13.04 -12.85
CA PRO A 186 -2.03 11.94 -12.13
C PRO A 186 -2.93 10.72 -11.93
N PHE A 187 -4.20 10.93 -11.57
CA PHE A 187 -5.15 9.83 -11.37
C PHE A 187 -5.39 9.02 -12.65
N HIS A 188 -5.43 9.66 -13.82
CA HIS A 188 -5.58 8.95 -15.10
C HIS A 188 -4.35 8.09 -15.42
N LYS A 189 -3.13 8.60 -15.16
CA LYS A 189 -1.89 7.81 -15.32
C LYS A 189 -1.86 6.62 -14.35
N ALA A 190 -2.30 6.83 -13.11
CA ALA A 190 -2.38 5.80 -12.10
C ALA A 190 -3.35 4.66 -12.46
N LEU A 191 -4.46 4.95 -13.12
CA LEU A 191 -5.36 3.91 -13.64
C LEU A 191 -4.68 3.06 -14.71
N LYS A 192 -3.84 3.65 -15.57
CA LYS A 192 -3.03 2.90 -16.54
C LYS A 192 -1.99 2.04 -15.84
N ALA A 193 -1.26 2.61 -14.88
CA ALA A 193 -0.29 1.89 -14.04
C ALA A 193 -0.93 0.69 -13.32
N ARG A 194 -2.10 0.88 -12.73
CA ARG A 194 -2.90 -0.19 -12.11
C ARG A 194 -3.18 -1.33 -13.09
N ASN A 195 -3.62 -1.03 -14.31
CA ASN A 195 -3.92 -2.06 -15.30
C ASN A 195 -2.66 -2.84 -15.72
N MET A 196 -1.50 -2.17 -15.77
CA MET A 196 -0.22 -2.84 -16.01
C MET A 196 0.17 -3.75 -14.85
N PHE A 197 0.00 -3.32 -13.59
CA PHE A 197 0.21 -4.18 -12.43
C PHE A 197 -0.69 -5.41 -12.44
N VAL A 198 -1.98 -5.24 -12.73
CA VAL A 198 -2.91 -6.37 -12.82
C VAL A 198 -2.43 -7.37 -13.87
N LYS A 199 -2.00 -6.90 -15.05
CA LYS A 199 -1.48 -7.77 -16.10
C LYS A 199 -0.23 -8.54 -15.63
N ILE A 200 0.78 -7.83 -15.13
CA ILE A 200 2.05 -8.42 -14.66
C ILE A 200 1.77 -9.47 -13.58
N PHE A 201 0.91 -9.16 -12.61
CA PHE A 201 0.60 -10.08 -11.52
C PHE A 201 -0.22 -11.28 -11.99
N HIS A 202 -1.12 -11.10 -12.95
CA HIS A 202 -1.85 -12.20 -13.55
C HIS A 202 -0.91 -13.17 -14.29
N ASP A 203 0.06 -12.64 -15.06
CA ASP A 203 1.05 -13.45 -15.77
C ASP A 203 1.88 -14.29 -14.77
N VAL A 204 2.29 -13.70 -13.64
CA VAL A 204 2.99 -14.42 -12.55
C VAL A 204 2.12 -15.50 -11.91
N LEU A 205 0.83 -15.23 -11.70
CA LEU A 205 -0.10 -16.21 -11.13
C LEU A 205 -0.32 -17.40 -12.08
N ASP A 206 -0.48 -17.14 -13.37
CA ASP A 206 -0.67 -18.18 -14.39
C ASP A 206 0.56 -19.07 -14.50
N GLU A 207 1.76 -18.46 -14.52
CA GLU A 207 3.02 -19.20 -14.52
C GLU A 207 3.10 -20.15 -13.31
N ARG A 208 2.77 -19.66 -12.11
CA ARG A 208 2.78 -20.49 -10.89
C ARG A 208 1.73 -21.60 -10.92
N ARG A 209 0.54 -21.34 -11.43
CA ARG A 209 -0.52 -22.36 -11.58
C ARG A 209 -0.07 -23.49 -12.50
N SER A 210 0.61 -23.16 -13.61
CA SER A 210 1.11 -24.14 -14.58
C SER A 210 2.28 -25.01 -14.07
N LYS A 211 3.06 -24.52 -13.10
CA LYS A 211 4.25 -25.19 -12.54
C LYS A 211 3.98 -25.98 -11.24
N SER A 212 2.72 -26.24 -10.91
CA SER A 212 2.25 -26.71 -9.59
C SER A 212 2.70 -28.11 -9.13
N ASP A 213 3.68 -28.75 -9.78
CA ASP A 213 4.18 -30.08 -9.43
C ASP A 213 5.49 -30.06 -8.60
N HIS A 214 6.06 -28.89 -8.27
CA HIS A 214 7.31 -28.78 -7.51
C HIS A 214 7.15 -28.00 -6.19
N PRO A 215 7.17 -28.68 -5.02
CA PRO A 215 6.75 -28.10 -3.74
C PRO A 215 7.77 -27.21 -3.01
N TYR A 216 8.93 -26.84 -3.58
CA TYR A 216 10.08 -26.49 -2.73
C TYR A 216 10.58 -25.03 -2.65
N GLU A 217 10.14 -24.03 -3.43
CA GLU A 217 10.86 -22.72 -3.40
C GLU A 217 10.01 -21.44 -3.44
N THR A 218 8.71 -21.50 -3.21
CA THR A 218 7.81 -20.32 -3.28
C THR A 218 7.39 -19.83 -1.89
N ARG A 219 8.10 -18.81 -1.38
CA ARG A 219 7.84 -18.13 -0.09
C ARG A 219 7.38 -16.66 -0.26
N GLY A 220 6.65 -16.35 -1.33
CA GLY A 220 6.02 -15.03 -1.48
C GLY A 220 4.64 -14.99 -0.82
N MET A 221 4.18 -13.82 -0.38
CA MET A 221 2.81 -13.70 0.14
C MET A 221 1.74 -14.12 -0.90
N ILE A 222 2.01 -13.91 -2.18
CA ILE A 222 1.11 -14.29 -3.27
C ILE A 222 0.80 -15.80 -3.28
N ASP A 223 1.76 -16.66 -2.92
CA ASP A 223 1.56 -18.11 -2.86
C ASP A 223 0.56 -18.53 -1.78
N LEU A 224 0.54 -17.77 -0.69
CA LEU A 224 -0.40 -17.99 0.40
C LEU A 224 -1.79 -17.48 0.03
N LEU A 225 -1.85 -16.32 -0.64
CA LEU A 225 -3.10 -15.78 -1.16
C LEU A 225 -3.76 -16.71 -2.19
N MET A 226 -2.96 -17.40 -3.03
CA MET A 226 -3.45 -18.39 -3.99
C MET A 226 -4.07 -19.64 -3.36
N LYS A 227 -3.68 -19.99 -2.13
CA LYS A 227 -4.23 -21.12 -1.36
C LYS A 227 -5.53 -20.75 -0.64
N ILE A 228 -5.92 -19.48 -0.67
CA ILE A 228 -7.15 -19.01 -0.01
C ILE A 228 -8.34 -19.38 -0.88
N GLU A 229 -9.29 -20.07 -0.28
CA GLU A 229 -10.64 -20.22 -0.78
C GLU A 229 -11.55 -19.15 -0.16
N ASP A 230 -12.53 -18.70 -0.92
CA ASP A 230 -13.60 -17.83 -0.45
C ASP A 230 -14.64 -18.62 0.36
N GLU A 231 -15.70 -17.95 0.83
CA GLU A 231 -16.74 -18.60 1.65
C GLU A 231 -17.56 -19.66 0.87
N ASN A 232 -17.46 -19.68 -0.46
CA ASN A 232 -18.09 -20.65 -1.35
C ASN A 232 -17.14 -21.80 -1.74
N GLY A 233 -15.89 -21.81 -1.24
CA GLY A 233 -14.87 -22.78 -1.64
C GLY A 233 -14.18 -22.44 -2.97
N GLU A 234 -14.42 -21.26 -3.57
CA GLU A 234 -13.73 -20.84 -4.78
C GLU A 234 -12.40 -20.18 -4.44
N LYS A 235 -11.33 -20.54 -5.16
CA LYS A 235 -10.02 -19.90 -5.01
C LYS A 235 -10.11 -18.42 -5.37
N VAL A 236 -9.38 -17.57 -4.65
CA VAL A 236 -9.30 -16.12 -4.95
C VAL A 236 -8.79 -15.94 -6.40
N GLN A 237 -9.69 -15.52 -7.28
CA GLN A 237 -9.42 -15.21 -8.69
C GLN A 237 -8.64 -13.91 -8.85
#